data_AF-A0AAU8M0U0-F1
#
_entry.id   AF-A0AAU8M0U0-F1
#
_cell.length_a   1.000
_cell.length_b   1.000
_cell.length_c   1.000
_cell.angle_alpha   90.00
_cell.angle_beta   90.00
_cell.angle_gamma   90.00
#
_symmetry.space_group_name_H-M   'P 1'
#
loop_
_entity.id
_entity.type
_entity.pdbx_description
1 polymer ?
#
loop_
_entity_poly.entity_id
_entity_poly.type
_entity_poly.pdbx_seq_one_letter_code
_entity_poly.pdbx_strand_id
1 'polypeptide(L)' 'MQQQIFHSMISSRSVKDKSPHLGLGLYIVRTVLDHHDGGVSVQNLSDGREGVVFTITLPVAVDNS' A
#
# COMPACT_ATOMS: atom_id res chain seq x y z
N MET A 1 6.98 -6.99 8.51
CA MET A 1 5.89 -7.73 7.81
C MET A 1 4.91 -6.75 7.15
N GLN A 2 5.38 -5.88 6.24
CA GLN A 2 4.61 -4.77 5.64
C GLN A 2 4.04 -5.09 4.24
N GLN A 3 4.26 -6.31 3.73
CA GLN A 3 4.06 -6.65 2.31
C GLN A 3 2.63 -7.12 1.97
N GLN A 4 1.75 -7.28 2.97
CA GLN A 4 0.44 -7.92 2.78
C GLN A 4 -0.71 -6.94 2.47
N ILE A 5 -0.43 -5.65 2.38
CA ILE A 5 -1.44 -4.57 2.24
C ILE A 5 -1.93 -4.40 0.79
N PHE A 6 -1.38 -5.19 -0.13
CA PHE A 6 -1.22 -4.77 -1.51
C PHE A 6 -1.72 -5.77 -2.57
N HIS A 7 -2.45 -6.80 -2.16
CA HIS A 7 -3.00 -7.81 -3.07
C HIS A 7 -4.55 -7.71 -3.12
N SER A 8 -5.13 -7.28 -4.25
CA SER A 8 -6.49 -7.70 -4.69
C SER A 8 -6.34 -9.05 -5.39
N MET A 9 -7.30 -9.96 -5.49
CA MET A 9 -8.77 -9.91 -5.36
C MET A 9 -9.19 -11.38 -5.20
N ILE A 10 -9.98 -11.78 -4.19
CA ILE A 10 -10.98 -12.87 -4.32
C ILE A 10 -12.14 -12.56 -3.37
N SER A 11 -13.27 -12.11 -3.92
CA SER A 11 -14.56 -12.16 -3.20
C SER A 11 -15.15 -13.54 -3.43
N SER A 12 -14.82 -14.51 -2.57
CA SER A 12 -15.68 -15.68 -2.36
C SER A 12 -15.82 -15.91 -0.87
N ARG A 13 -17.08 -15.91 -0.45
CA ARG A 13 -17.54 -16.10 0.92
C ARG A 13 -17.03 -17.44 1.45
N SER A 14 -16.64 -17.45 2.72
CA SER A 14 -16.06 -18.57 3.50
C SER A 14 -14.56 -18.74 3.34
N VAL A 15 -13.80 -18.07 4.21
CA VAL A 15 -12.82 -18.68 5.12
C VAL A 15 -12.29 -17.56 6.01
N LYS A 16 -12.18 -17.84 7.32
CA LYS A 16 -11.49 -17.00 8.29
C LYS A 16 -10.00 -16.99 7.94
N ASP A 17 -9.60 -16.19 6.96
CA ASP A 17 -8.18 -15.96 6.69
C ASP A 17 -7.78 -14.59 7.26
N LYS A 18 -6.71 -14.59 8.05
CA LYS A 18 -6.22 -13.43 8.80
C LYS A 18 -5.40 -12.50 7.91
N SER A 19 -5.83 -12.28 6.67
CA SER A 19 -5.21 -11.35 5.74
C SER A 19 -6.08 -10.09 5.62
N PRO A 20 -5.52 -8.88 5.87
CA PRO A 20 -6.32 -7.66 5.90
C PRO A 20 -6.85 -7.35 4.50
N HIS A 21 -8.17 -7.45 4.32
CA HIS A 21 -8.88 -7.09 3.09
C HIS A 21 -8.91 -5.57 2.92
N LEU A 22 -7.82 -5.01 2.40
CA LEU A 22 -7.72 -3.58 2.11
C LEU A 22 -8.39 -3.31 0.76
N GLY A 23 -9.37 -2.40 0.75
CA GLY A 23 -10.26 -2.17 -0.39
C GLY A 23 -9.55 -1.82 -1.70
N LEU A 24 -10.31 -1.89 -2.81
CA LEU A 24 -9.85 -1.67 -4.20
C LEU A 24 -8.88 -0.49 -4.37
N GLY A 25 -9.09 0.61 -3.64
CA GLY A 25 -8.24 1.80 -3.73
C GLY A 25 -6.78 1.56 -3.35
N LEU A 26 -6.49 0.83 -2.27
CA LEU A 26 -5.10 0.55 -1.87
C LEU A 26 -4.42 -0.48 -2.76
N TYR A 27 -5.20 -1.36 -3.38
CA TYR A 27 -4.68 -2.24 -4.43
C TYR A 27 -4.25 -1.45 -5.66
N ILE A 28 -5.07 -0.50 -6.13
CA ILE A 28 -4.69 0.37 -7.26
C ILE A 28 -3.41 1.13 -6.94
N VAL A 29 -3.29 1.68 -5.73
CA VAL A 29 -2.06 2.36 -5.28
C VAL A 29 -0.85 1.43 -5.37
N ARG A 30 -0.96 0.17 -4.94
CA ARG A 30 0.13 -0.80 -5.13
C ARG A 30 0.48 -0.95 -6.60
N THR A 31 -0.51 -1.27 -7.43
CA THR A 31 -0.30 -1.60 -8.83
C THR A 31 0.40 -0.45 -9.56
N VAL A 32 0.02 0.79 -9.26
CA VAL A 32 0.68 1.99 -9.81
C VAL A 32 2.14 2.05 -9.37
N LEU A 33 2.41 1.83 -8.08
CA LEU A 33 3.77 1.93 -7.54
C LEU A 33 4.69 0.81 -7.99
N ASP A 34 4.20 -0.43 -8.07
CA ASP A 34 4.98 -1.55 -8.61
C ASP A 34 5.36 -1.30 -10.08
N HIS A 35 4.52 -0.61 -10.86
CA HIS A 35 4.85 -0.24 -12.24
C HIS A 35 5.92 0.87 -12.35
N HIS A 36 6.09 1.67 -11.30
CA HIS A 36 7.03 2.81 -11.29
C HIS A 36 8.27 2.54 -10.42
N ASP A 37 8.53 1.27 -10.06
CA ASP A 37 9.57 0.87 -9.11
C ASP A 37 9.52 1.67 -7.80
N GLY A 38 8.29 2.04 -7.41
CA GLY A 38 7.99 2.83 -6.23
C GLY A 38 7.66 1.97 -5.01
N GLY A 39 7.54 2.63 -3.86
CA GLY A 39 7.20 2.02 -2.60
C GLY A 39 6.12 2.81 -1.86
N VAL A 40 5.40 2.12 -0.96
CA VAL A 40 4.39 2.73 -0.08
C VAL A 40 4.48 2.14 1.33
N SER A 41 4.39 3.02 2.32
CA SER A 41 4.37 2.70 3.75
C SER A 41 3.19 3.39 4.44
N VAL A 42 2.73 2.80 5.54
CA VAL A 42 1.61 3.29 6.34
C VAL A 42 2.00 3.29 7.81
N GLN A 43 1.75 4.40 8.51
CA GLN A 43 2.00 4.53 9.94
C GLN A 43 0.93 5.38 10.62
N ASN A 44 0.61 5.08 11.87
CA ASN A 44 -0.26 5.95 12.67
C ASN A 44 0.48 7.25 13.02
N LEU A 45 -0.29 8.32 13.25
CA LEU A 45 0.27 9.56 13.81
C LEU A 45 0.86 9.28 15.21
N SER A 46 2.06 9.78 15.44
CA SER A 46 2.79 9.61 16.71
C SER A 46 2.54 10.73 17.72
N ASP A 47 1.76 11.75 17.35
CA ASP A 47 1.51 12.97 18.14
C ASP A 47 0.31 12.85 19.10
N GLY A 48 -0.16 11.62 19.34
CA GLY A 48 -1.30 11.35 20.22
C GLY A 48 -2.67 11.65 19.59
N ARG A 49 -2.72 12.15 18.35
CA ARG A 49 -3.97 12.31 17.60
C ARG A 49 -4.34 11.00 16.90
N GLU A 50 -5.63 10.79 16.71
CA GLU A 50 -6.11 9.73 15.83
C GLU A 50 -5.86 10.13 14.37
N GLY A 51 -5.18 9.26 13.64
CA GLY A 51 -4.92 9.46 12.22
C GLY A 51 -3.81 8.55 11.69
N VAL A 52 -3.67 8.55 10.38
CA VAL A 52 -2.72 7.71 9.64
C VAL A 52 -2.01 8.53 8.58
N VAL A 53 -0.72 8.24 8.37
CA VAL A 53 0.12 8.80 7.33
C VAL A 53 0.45 7.71 6.32
N PHE A 54 0.17 8.00 5.06
CA PHE A 54 0.62 7.21 3.92
C PHE A 54 1.83 7.89 3.31
N THR A 55 2.93 7.17 3.14
CA THR A 55 4.15 7.66 2.51
C THR A 55 4.36 6.93 1.20
N ILE A 56 4.54 7.68 0.11
CA ILE A 56 4.85 7.16 -1.22
C ILE A 56 6.27 7.59 -1.60
N THR A 57 7.03 6.66 -2.17
CA THR A 57 8.38 6.88 -2.69
C THR A 57 8.43 6.47 -4.15
N LEU A 58 9.04 7.30 -4.99
CA LEU A 58 9.24 7.05 -6.41
C LEU A 58 10.70 7.33 -6.76
N PRO A 59 11.30 6.57 -7.68
CA PRO A 59 12.60 6.91 -8.25
C PRO A 59 12.56 8.30 -8.89
N VAL A 60 13.61 9.09 -8.69
CA VAL A 60 13.81 10.32 -9.47
C VAL A 60 14.26 9.93 -10.87
N ALA A 61 13.81 10.68 -11.88
CA ALA A 61 14.34 10.52 -13.22
C ALA A 61 15.86 10.71 -13.17
N VAL A 62 16.61 9.75 -13.71
CA VAL A 62 18.03 9.93 -13.97
C VAL A 62 18.15 11.03 -15.03
N ASP A 63 18.63 12.19 -14.62
CA ASP A 63 19.03 13.25 -15.53
C ASP A 63 20.23 12.72 -16.33
N ASN A 64 20.00 12.48 -17.61
CA ASN A 64 20.97 11.86 -18.52
C ASN A 64 21.76 12.92 -19.31
N SER A 65 21.96 14.09 -18.68
CA SER A 65 22.76 15.22 -19.19
C SER A 65 24.21 14.83 -19.49
#